data_AF-W8ZAP9-F1
#
_entry.id   AF-W8ZAP9-F1
#
_cell.length_a   1.000
_cell.length_b   1.000
_cell.length_c   1.000
_cell.angle_alpha   90.00
_cell.angle_beta   90.00
_cell.angle_gamma   90.00
#
_symmetry.space_group_name_H-M   'P 1'
#
loop_
_entity.id
_entity.type
_entity.pdbx_description
1 polymer ?
#
loop_
_entity_poly.entity_id
_entity_poly.type
_entity_poly.pdbx_seq_one_letter_code
_entity_poly.pdbx_strand_id
1 'polypeptide(L)' 'MNKYYMIAILSIVLALVIFIFNFYQTKIGGVIFALSIGASIKFLADGVLNESKHKKHT' A
#
# COMPACT_ATOMS: atom_id res chain seq x y z
N MET A 1 23.05 -9.43 -19.95
CA MET A 1 21.64 -9.04 -20.10
C MET A 1 21.53 -8.09 -21.28
N ASN A 2 20.68 -8.38 -22.27
CA ASN A 2 20.61 -7.60 -23.51
C ASN A 2 20.06 -6.19 -23.25
N LYS A 3 20.59 -5.15 -23.91
CA LYS A 3 20.17 -3.74 -23.70
C LYS A 3 18.66 -3.56 -23.88
N TYR A 4 18.07 -4.28 -24.83
CA TYR A 4 16.62 -4.29 -25.08
C TYR A 4 15.81 -4.86 -23.90
N TYR A 5 16.34 -5.85 -23.19
CA TYR A 5 15.69 -6.45 -22.03
C TYR A 5 15.63 -5.44 -20.86
N MET A 6 16.71 -4.68 -20.66
CA MET A 6 16.76 -3.64 -19.62
C MET A 6 15.76 -2.51 -19.91
N ILE A 7 15.66 -2.08 -21.17
CA ILE A 7 14.69 -1.05 -21.60
C ILE A 7 13.25 -1.54 -21.45
N ALA A 8 12.97 -2.80 -21.80
CA ALA A 8 11.65 -3.39 -21.62
C ALA A 8 11.23 -3.42 -20.14
N ILE A 9 12.13 -3.83 -19.25
CA ILE A 9 11.87 -3.83 -17.80
C ILE A 9 11.61 -2.41 -17.30
N LEU A 10 12.44 -1.44 -17.71
CA LEU A 10 12.25 -0.03 -17.34
C LEU A 10 10.90 0.52 -17.79
N SER A 11 10.48 0.19 -19.02
CA SER A 11 9.19 0.62 -19.57
C SER A 11 8.01 0.05 -18.80
N ILE A 12 8.06 -1.24 -18.43
CA ILE A 12 7.01 -1.89 -17.63
C ILE A 12 6.91 -1.25 -16.24
N VAL A 13 8.05 -1.03 -15.58
CA VAL A 13 8.08 -0.38 -14.27
C VAL A 13 7.51 1.04 -14.35
N LEU A 14 7.89 1.80 -15.37
CA LEU A 14 7.39 3.16 -15.58
C LEU A 14 5.87 3.18 -15.80
N ALA A 15 5.35 2.26 -16.62
CA ALA A 15 3.92 2.14 -16.87
C ALA A 15 3.12 1.84 -15.60
N LEU A 16 3.64 0.95 -14.74
CA LEU A 16 3.03 0.64 -13.44
C LEU A 16 3.01 1.86 -12.51
N VAL A 17 4.11 2.61 -12.42
CA VAL A 17 4.20 3.82 -11.59
C VAL A 17 3.18 4.87 -12.07
N ILE A 18 3.09 5.11 -13.38
CA ILE A 18 2.14 6.07 -13.94
C ILE A 18 0.70 5.61 -13.72
N PHE A 19 0.42 4.32 -13.89
CA PHE A 19 -0.91 3.75 -13.66
C PHE A 19 -1.37 3.95 -12.22
N ILE A 20 -0.49 3.65 -11.25
CA ILE A 20 -0.77 3.87 -9.83
C ILE A 20 -0.96 5.37 -9.57
N PHE A 21 -0.08 6.24 -10.09
CA PHE A 21 -0.20 7.68 -9.88
C PHE A 21 -1.52 8.26 -10.43
N ASN A 22 -1.94 7.83 -11.61
CA ASN A 22 -3.24 8.21 -12.20
C ASN A 22 -4.41 7.66 -11.37
N PHE A 23 -4.29 6.42 -10.90
CA PHE A 23 -5.30 5.82 -10.03
C PHE A 23 -5.47 6.64 -8.73
N TYR A 24 -4.38 7.05 -8.10
CA TYR A 24 -4.40 7.90 -6.90
C TYR A 24 -4.95 9.31 -7.15
N GLN A 25 -4.64 9.93 -8.30
CA GLN A 25 -5.25 11.20 -8.68
C GLN A 25 -6.76 11.09 -8.92
N THR A 26 -7.23 9.92 -9.33
CA THR A 26 -8.65 9.66 -9.48
C THR A 26 -9.30 9.68 -8.09
N LYS A 27 -10.39 10.43 -7.91
CA LYS A 27 -11.12 10.56 -6.63
C LYS A 27 -11.40 9.20 -5.97
N ILE A 28 -11.62 8.17 -6.77
CA ILE A 28 -11.86 6.78 -6.33
C ILE A 28 -10.59 6.13 -5.76
N GLY A 29 -9.43 6.25 -6.42
CA GLY A 29 -8.20 5.61 -5.92
C GLY A 29 -7.66 6.28 -4.66
N GLY A 30 -7.81 7.60 -4.54
CA GLY A 30 -7.53 8.32 -3.29
C GLY A 30 -8.39 7.84 -2.12
N VAL A 31 -9.69 7.59 -2.36
CA VAL A 31 -10.61 7.07 -1.34
C VAL A 31 -10.23 5.63 -0.94
N ILE A 32 -9.97 4.75 -1.90
CA ILE A 32 -9.57 3.36 -1.63
C ILE A 32 -8.25 3.32 -0.83
N PHE A 33 -7.30 4.18 -1.17
CA PHE A 33 -6.04 4.28 -0.44
C PHE A 33 -6.24 4.78 1.00
N ALA A 34 -7.03 5.84 1.20
CA ALA A 34 -7.34 6.37 2.52
C ALA A 34 -8.06 5.33 3.40
N LEU A 35 -9.00 4.56 2.83
CA LEU A 35 -9.67 3.46 3.52
C LEU A 35 -8.69 2.34 3.90
N SER A 36 -7.74 2.01 3.01
CA SER A 36 -6.73 0.97 3.27
C SER A 36 -5.76 1.38 4.39
N ILE A 37 -5.34 2.65 4.43
CA ILE A 37 -4.54 3.19 5.53
C ILE A 37 -5.35 3.18 6.82
N GLY A 38 -6.59 3.70 6.80
CA GLY A 38 -7.45 3.73 7.99
C GLY A 38 -7.69 2.32 8.56
N ALA A 39 -7.93 1.33 7.70
CA ALA A 39 -8.06 -0.07 8.10
C ALA A 39 -6.76 -0.63 8.68
N SER A 40 -5.62 -0.34 8.07
CA SER A 40 -4.30 -0.79 8.55
C SER A 40 -3.97 -0.22 9.93
N ILE A 41 -4.23 1.08 10.15
CA ILE A 41 -4.05 1.73 11.45
C ILE A 41 -5.00 1.13 12.48
N LYS A 42 -6.28 0.91 12.11
CA LYS A 42 -7.25 0.29 13.01
C LYS A 42 -6.83 -1.13 13.40
N PHE A 43 -6.34 -1.92 12.45
CA PHE A 43 -5.84 -3.28 12.71
C PHE A 43 -4.59 -3.27 13.60
N LEU A 44 -3.66 -2.35 13.36
CA LEU A 44 -2.47 -2.17 14.19
C LEU A 44 -2.86 -1.75 15.62
N ALA A 45 -3.77 -0.78 15.76
CA ALA A 45 -4.27 -0.31 17.03
C ALA A 45 -5.01 -1.42 17.79
N ASP A 46 -5.89 -2.17 17.13
CA ASP A 46 -6.61 -3.30 17.69
C ASP A 46 -5.62 -4.42 18.12
N GLY A 47 -4.56 -4.66 17.34
CA GLY A 47 -3.48 -5.59 17.70
C GLY A 47 -2.72 -5.16 18.95
N VAL A 48 -2.27 -3.90 19.02
CA VAL A 48 -1.57 -3.34 20.19
C VAL A 48 -2.47 -3.30 21.44
N LEU A 49 -3.75 -2.95 21.28
CA LEU A 49 -4.74 -2.97 22.37
C LEU A 49 -5.01 -4.39 22.87
N ASN A 50 -5.05 -5.37 21.97
CA ASN A 50 -5.26 -6.77 22.35
C ASN A 50 -4.05 -7.33 23.10
N GLU A 51 -2.83 -7.00 22.67
CA GLU A 51 -1.59 -7.41 23.34
C GLU A 51 -1.43 -6.78 24.73
N SER A 52 -1.79 -5.50 24.87
CA SER A 52 -1.76 -4.81 26.17
C SER A 52 -2.81 -5.33 27.16
N LYS A 53 -4.00 -5.73 26.70
CA LYS A 53 -5.01 -6.39 27.54
C LYS A 53 -4.55 -7.77 28.01
N HIS A 54 -3.87 -8.54 27.16
CA HIS A 54 -3.37 -9.86 27.54
C HIS A 54 -2.27 -9.79 28.62
N LYS A 55 -1.41 -8.76 28.55
CA LYS A 55 -0.31 -8.52 29.49
C LYS A 55 -0.73 -7.99 30.87
N LYS A 56 -1.94 -7.45 31.00
CA LYS A 56 -2.48 -6.89 32.25
C LYS A 56 -3.22 -7.93 33.11
N HIS A 57 -3.44 -9.12 32.55
CA HIS A 57 -4.18 -10.23 33.17
C HIS A 57 -3.30 -11.46 33.49
N THR A 58 -1.97 -11.29 33.34
CA THR A 58 -0.92 -12.20 33.87
C THR A 58 -0.21 -11.47 35.00
#